data_AF-A0A4P5QFD6-F1
#
_entry.id   AF-A0A4P5QFD6-F1
#
_cell.length_a   1.000
_cell.length_b   1.000
_cell.length_c   1.000
_cell.angle_alpha   90.00
_cell.angle_beta   90.00
_cell.angle_gamma   90.00
#
_symmetry.space_group_name_H-M   'P 1'
#
loop_
_entity.id
_entity.type
_entity.pdbx_description
1 polymer ?
#
loop_
_entity_poly.entity_id
_entity_poly.type
_entity_poly.pdbx_seq_one_letter_code
_entity_poly.pdbx_strand_id
1 'polypeptide(L)'
;MLWLEQGLYVKIVEMDNGPRPLPLQSGFNSETCYRALGCFNPSESSDAWYILSNDRDEIWFISNRHLRTVFLKPELREFRLPLSTTHH
;
A
#
# COMPACT_ATOMS: atom_id res chain seq x y z
N MET A 1 -9.32 -11.74 11.07
CA MET A 1 -10.43 -11.07 10.35
C MET A 1 -10.03 -10.97 8.89
N LEU A 2 -10.70 -11.68 7.99
CA LEU A 2 -10.35 -11.81 6.56
C LEU A 2 -11.34 -11.01 5.73
N TRP A 3 -11.29 -9.68 5.83
CA TRP A 3 -12.02 -8.83 4.91
C TRP A 3 -11.23 -7.55 4.70
N LEU A 4 -10.87 -7.29 3.45
CA LEU A 4 -10.27 -6.04 3.00
C LEU A 4 -11.31 -5.34 2.14
N GLU A 5 -11.55 -4.07 2.42
CA GLU A 5 -12.46 -3.26 1.62
C GLU A 5 -12.01 -3.23 0.15
N GLN A 6 -12.96 -3.37 -0.77
CA GLN A 6 -12.63 -3.49 -2.19
C GLN A 6 -12.23 -2.14 -2.78
N GLY A 7 -11.20 -2.16 -3.62
CA GLY A 7 -10.77 -0.95 -4.33
C GLY A 7 -10.04 0.06 -3.44
N LEU A 8 -9.43 -0.39 -2.34
CA LEU A 8 -8.55 0.45 -1.54
C LEU A 8 -7.26 0.80 -2.28
N TYR A 9 -7.01 2.09 -2.42
CA TYR A 9 -5.73 2.64 -2.84
C TYR A 9 -5.02 3.33 -1.68
N VAL A 10 -3.73 3.07 -1.57
CA VAL A 10 -2.84 3.61 -0.54
C VAL A 10 -1.66 4.34 -1.17
N LYS A 11 -1.07 5.28 -0.43
CA LYS A 11 0.20 5.93 -0.79
C LYS A 11 1.29 5.54 0.19
N ILE A 12 2.54 5.57 -0.30
CA ILE A 12 3.72 5.33 0.52
C ILE A 12 4.05 6.57 1.34
N VAL A 13 4.20 6.37 2.64
CA VAL A 13 4.82 7.31 3.58
C VAL A 13 5.87 6.50 4.35
N GLU A 14 7.08 6.41 3.79
CA GLU A 14 8.17 5.70 4.43
C GLU A 14 8.53 6.38 5.76
N MET A 15 8.77 5.56 6.78
CA MET A 15 9.21 6.02 8.10
C MET A 15 10.70 5.72 8.22
N ASP A 16 11.48 6.71 8.66
CA ASP A 16 12.95 6.59 8.75
C ASP A 16 13.43 5.38 9.57
N ASN A 17 12.67 4.98 10.60
CA ASN A 17 12.93 3.81 11.44
C ASN A 17 11.78 2.78 11.39
N GLY A 18 11.15 2.65 10.23
CA GLY A 18 10.02 1.73 10.03
C GLY A 18 10.43 0.27 9.83
N PRO A 19 9.45 -0.66 9.87
CA PRO A 19 9.67 -2.07 9.62
C PRO A 19 10.12 -2.33 8.18
N ARG A 20 11.11 -3.20 7.98
CA ARG A 20 11.57 -3.57 6.64
C ARG A 20 10.54 -4.47 5.92
N PRO A 21 10.44 -4.40 4.59
CA PRO A 21 11.26 -3.59 3.67
C PRO A 21 10.88 -2.11 3.67
N LEU A 22 11.87 -1.26 3.37
CA LEU A 22 11.69 0.18 3.13
C LEU A 22 11.13 0.37 1.71
N PRO A 23 9.87 0.79 1.53
CA PRO A 23 9.21 0.75 0.21
C PRO A 23 9.90 1.64 -0.84
N LEU A 24 10.38 2.83 -0.47
CA LEU A 24 11.02 3.76 -1.40
C LEU A 24 12.36 3.23 -1.94
N GLN A 25 12.96 2.28 -1.23
CA GLN A 25 14.17 1.57 -1.67
C GLN A 25 13.84 0.29 -2.44
N SER A 26 12.57 -0.10 -2.48
CA SER A 26 12.07 -1.41 -2.95
C SER A 26 11.10 -1.26 -4.13
N GLY A 27 11.32 -0.26 -4.99
CA GLY A 27 10.56 -0.08 -6.23
C GLY A 27 9.21 0.61 -6.08
N PHE A 28 8.95 1.28 -4.96
CA PHE A 28 7.82 2.20 -4.80
C PHE A 28 8.27 3.66 -4.84
N ASN A 29 7.32 4.58 -5.03
CA ASN A 29 7.54 6.01 -4.96
C ASN A 29 6.42 6.75 -4.19
N SER A 30 6.61 8.05 -3.95
CA SER A 30 5.67 8.91 -3.20
C SER A 30 4.55 9.54 -4.05
N GLU A 31 4.64 9.42 -5.37
CA GLU A 31 3.79 10.06 -6.37
C GLU A 31 2.77 9.10 -6.99
N THR A 32 2.77 7.83 -6.58
CA THR A 32 1.84 6.80 -7.04
C THR A 32 0.95 6.35 -5.88
N CYS A 33 -0.35 6.16 -6.16
CA CYS A 33 -1.21 5.35 -5.31
C CYS A 33 -1.28 3.91 -5.82
N TYR A 34 -1.23 2.97 -4.87
CA TYR A 34 -1.14 1.54 -5.10
C TYR A 34 -2.40 0.85 -4.60
N ARG A 35 -2.94 -0.07 -5.39
CA ARG A 35 -4.10 -0.86 -5.00
C ARG A 35 -3.69 -1.92 -3.99
N ALA A 36 -4.37 -1.96 -2.85
CA ALA A 36 -4.25 -3.04 -1.88
C ALA A 36 -4.91 -4.31 -2.44
N LEU A 37 -4.10 -5.33 -2.69
CA LEU A 37 -4.55 -6.63 -3.23
C LEU A 37 -5.01 -7.58 -2.14
N GLY A 38 -4.51 -7.36 -0.93
CA GLY A 38 -4.82 -8.16 0.24
C GLY A 38 -4.16 -7.58 1.48
N CYS A 39 -4.53 -8.16 2.61
CA CYS A 39 -3.91 -7.87 3.91
C CYS A 39 -3.62 -9.19 4.60
N PHE A 40 -2.38 -9.33 5.07
CA PHE A 40 -1.90 -10.43 5.89
C PHE A 40 -1.54 -9.87 7.28
N ASN A 41 -2.03 -10.50 8.33
CA ASN A 41 -1.56 -10.24 9.68
C ASN A 41 -1.14 -11.59 10.28
N PRO A 42 0.16 -11.81 10.56
CA PRO A 42 0.58 -12.98 11.31
C PRO A 42 0.02 -12.84 12.73
N SER A 43 -0.82 -13.80 13.13
CA SER A 43 -1.34 -13.91 14.49
C SER A 43 -0.19 -13.68 15.48
N GLU A 44 -0.37 -12.74 16.40
CA GLU A 44 0.58 -12.24 17.43
C GLU A 44 1.24 -10.87 17.16
N SER A 45 1.01 -10.21 16.01
CA SER A 45 1.49 -8.82 15.81
C SER A 45 0.37 -7.79 15.64
N SER A 46 0.59 -6.57 16.14
CA SER A 46 -0.28 -5.41 15.87
C SER A 46 -0.10 -4.86 14.44
N ASP A 47 0.84 -5.41 13.67
CA ASP A 47 1.17 -4.95 12.33
C ASP A 47 0.37 -5.73 11.28
N ALA A 48 -0.18 -4.99 10.33
CA ALA A 48 -0.83 -5.54 9.15
C ALA A 48 0.08 -5.32 7.95
N TRP A 49 0.24 -6.36 7.14
CA TRP A 49 1.04 -6.33 5.91
C TRP A 49 0.09 -6.30 4.72
N TYR A 50 0.17 -5.23 3.94
CA TYR A 50 -0.61 -5.07 2.73
C TYR A 50 0.16 -5.63 1.54
N ILE A 51 -0.55 -6.36 0.69
CA ILE A 51 0.00 -6.92 -0.53
C ILE A 51 -0.17 -5.88 -1.64
N LEU A 52 0.93 -5.38 -2.18
CA LEU A 52 0.98 -4.34 -3.20
C LEU A 52 1.82 -4.79 -4.39
N SER A 53 1.49 -4.27 -5.59
CA SER A 53 2.32 -4.39 -6.79
C SER A 53 3.10 -3.08 -6.98
N ASN A 54 4.43 -3.13 -6.89
CA ASN A 54 5.29 -1.95 -6.97
C ASN A 54 5.50 -1.49 -8.43
N ASP A 55 6.32 -0.47 -8.69
CA ASP A 55 6.54 0.09 -10.04
C ASP A 55 7.34 -0.83 -10.97
N ARG A 56 7.93 -1.91 -10.43
CA ARG A 56 8.69 -2.94 -11.15
C ARG A 56 7.88 -4.21 -11.43
N ASP A 57 6.56 -4.17 -11.19
CA ASP A 57 5.64 -5.30 -11.31
C ASP A 57 5.93 -6.45 -10.32
N GLU A 58 6.58 -6.15 -9.19
CA GLU A 58 6.87 -7.10 -8.12
C GLU A 58 5.79 -7.06 -7.04
N ILE A 59 5.46 -8.21 -6.44
CA ILE A 59 4.53 -8.31 -5.32
C ILE A 59 5.30 -8.19 -3.99
N TRP A 60 4.87 -7.25 -3.16
CA TRP A 60 5.49 -6.97 -1.88
C TRP A 60 4.47 -6.95 -0.74
N PHE A 61 4.96 -7.31 0.45
CA PHE A 61 4.25 -7.18 1.71
C PHE A 61 4.77 -5.92 2.39
N ILE A 62 3.96 -4.87 2.42
CA ILE A 62 4.32 -3.58 3.01
C ILE A 62 3.57 -3.38 4.31
N SER A 63 4.29 -3.09 5.38
CA SER A 63 3.68 -2.78 6.67
C SER A 63 2.75 -1.58 6.57
N ASN A 64 1.58 -1.67 7.20
CA ASN A 64 0.60 -0.60 7.33
C ASN A 64 1.18 0.70 7.90
N ARG A 65 2.27 0.63 8.67
CA ARG A 65 2.97 1.81 9.21
C ARG A 65 3.47 2.74 8.10
N HIS A 66 3.89 2.15 6.97
CA HIS A 66 4.36 2.87 5.79
C HIS A 66 3.24 3.35 4.85
N LEU A 67 1.97 3.15 5.19
CA LEU A 67 0.86 3.37 4.26
C LEU A 67 -0.10 4.43 4.79
N ARG A 68 -0.65 5.24 3.88
CA ARG A 68 -1.81 6.11 4.15
C ARG A 68 -2.88 5.84 3.10
N THR A 69 -4.14 5.89 3.50
CA THR A 69 -5.27 5.74 2.57
C THR A 69 -5.31 6.91 1.60
N VAL A 70 -5.79 6.66 0.39
CA VAL A 70 -6.04 7.70 -0.64
C VAL A 70 -7.53 7.73 -0.98
N PHE A 71 -8.08 6.62 -1.48
CA PHE A 71 -9.52 6.48 -1.77
C PHE A 71 -9.95 5.02 -1.83
N LEU A 72 -11.27 4.81 -1.87
CA LEU A 72 -11.94 3.54 -2.17
C LEU A 72 -12.66 3.69 -3.51
N LYS A 73 -12.25 2.91 -4.52
CA LYS A 73 -12.86 2.86 -5.85
C LYS A 73 -12.90 1.42 -6.38
N PRO A 74 -13.95 0.64 -6.04
CA PRO A 74 -14.04 -0.78 -6.39
C PRO A 74 -14.13 -1.05 -7.90
N GLU A 75 -14.59 -0.08 -8.68
CA GLU A 75 -14.69 -0.14 -10.14
C GLU A 75 -13.34 -0.12 -10.85
N LEU A 76 -12.30 0.45 -10.22
CA LEU A 76 -10.96 0.54 -10.79
C LEU A 76 -10.23 -0.80 -10.68
N ARG A 77 -9.44 -1.12 -11.72
CA ARG A 77 -8.74 -2.40 -11.82
C ARG A 77 -7.22 -2.27 -11.88
N GLU A 78 -6.74 -1.07 -12.11
CA GLU A 78 -5.34 -0.70 -12.20
C GLU A 78 -4.63 -1.06 -10.89
N PHE A 79 -3.38 -1.49 -10.97
CA PHE A 79 -2.57 -1.71 -9.77
C PHE A 79 -2.04 -0.41 -9.18
N ARG A 80 -1.90 0.61 -10.03
CA ARG A 80 -1.17 1.84 -9.78
C ARG A 80 -1.89 2.97 -10.49
N LEU A 81 -2.03 4.11 -9.84
CA LEU A 81 -2.52 5.35 -10.46
C LEU A 81 -1.64 6.51 -9.98
N PRO A 82 -1.39 7.54 -10.80
CA PRO A 82 -0.73 8.75 -10.34
C PRO A 82 -1.50 9.36 -9.17
N LEU A 83 -0.77 9.79 -8.14
CA LEU A 83 -1.34 10.53 -7.01
C LEU A 83 -1.77 11.90 -7.53
N SER A 84 -3.03 11.99 -7.96
CA SER A 84 -3.60 13.27 -8.39
C SER A 84 -3.51 14.23 -7.21
N THR A 85 -3.05 15.47 -7.45
CA THR A 85 -2.94 16.54 -6.46
C THR A 85 -4.33 17.04 -6.02
N THR A 86 -5.16 16.16 -5.49
CA THR A 86 -6.44 16.55 -4.92
C THR A 86 -6.18 16.81 -3.45
N HIS A 87 -5.83 18.07 -3.18
CA HIS A 87 -5.70 18.67 -1.87
C HIS A 87 -6.86 18.26 -0.96
N HIS A 88 -6.52 17.79 0.24
CA HIS A 88 -7.36 17.90 1.43
C HIS A 88 -6.60 18.76 2.44
#